data_AF-A0A848TXX6-F1
#
_entry.id   AF-A0A848TXX6-F1
#
_cell.length_a   1.000
_cell.length_b   1.000
_cell.length_c   1.000
_cell.angle_alpha   90.00
_cell.angle_beta   90.00
_cell.angle_gamma   90.00
#
_symmetry.space_group_name_H-M   'P 1'
#
loop_
_entity.id
_entity.type
_entity.pdbx_description
1 polymer ?
#
loop_
_entity_poly.entity_id
_entity_poly.type
_entity_poly.pdbx_seq_one_letter_code
_entity_poly.pdbx_strand_id
1 'polypeptide(L)'
;MNHSFVFSLFFLALMMISCRERSEDEKRPDFLRFEKIDRFKCNIGEPADLPYQSKVIYYFNNGLPHRWIERDSLRTTLTDFFYNYNEDWIRTGAKYREPGDKDYSIERLVYSADSMEVTTEWLDATGQVYYRMVEEHNENGDPIVASFIGDELHGRDTVTYTEEGFENRIFFTNVYGKVFNDRSFEYISINENGDWTERKKWMGDTLNEIQKRTINYWGKENESSQIFYDGVVSTPLTENKLSFDASGNTLVFTRGEDWEIQQAYISIKEHGIFTESQPIPGLDSVYNISISPSGNRTLYSVRTDNDPEVWVMEKLIDEWKEPVNLTSANKVSGGYFHLYTENEIYFYVPLNHGDLVSGKLENGKLDIGESLDFFNTKNGTEFSPFMGRDKRYFVFTRYLEGDPDQQGFFISYNRGEENEPDWSMEQKIEELPYGWGAFVSEKEGLFYYTDGEDLYQVPISLLNISL
;
A
#
# COMPACT_ATOMS: atom_id res chain seq x y z
N MET A 1 29.28 -63.46 -1.96
CA MET A 1 29.16 -62.10 -1.38
C MET A 1 27.74 -61.62 -1.65
N ASN A 2 26.97 -61.37 -0.59
CA ASN A 2 25.53 -61.12 -0.69
C ASN A 2 25.23 -59.77 -1.32
N HIS A 3 24.61 -59.77 -2.51
CA HIS A 3 24.15 -58.57 -3.21
C HIS A 3 23.22 -57.69 -2.37
N SER A 4 22.52 -58.27 -1.39
CA SER A 4 21.66 -57.51 -0.48
C SER A 4 22.43 -56.58 0.46
N PHE A 5 23.68 -56.88 0.79
CA PHE A 5 24.47 -56.05 1.69
C PHE A 5 25.04 -54.80 0.98
N VAL A 6 25.37 -54.95 -0.30
CA VAL A 6 25.87 -53.84 -1.13
C VAL A 6 24.76 -52.82 -1.42
N PHE A 7 23.52 -53.30 -1.63
CA PHE A 7 22.38 -52.41 -1.88
C PHE A 7 21.99 -51.59 -0.64
N SER A 8 22.00 -52.19 0.55
CA SER A 8 21.72 -51.47 1.80
C SER A 8 22.77 -50.40 2.10
N LEU A 9 24.06 -50.66 1.81
CA LEU A 9 25.11 -49.65 1.99
C LEU A 9 24.96 -48.47 1.01
N PHE A 10 24.55 -48.74 -0.23
CA PHE A 10 24.35 -47.70 -1.25
C PHE A 10 23.15 -46.81 -0.92
N PHE A 11 22.06 -47.40 -0.39
CA PHE A 11 20.89 -46.64 0.04
C PHE A 11 21.19 -45.78 1.28
N LEU A 12 21.99 -46.28 2.23
CA LEU A 12 22.42 -45.50 3.39
C LEU A 12 23.32 -44.32 3.00
N ALA A 13 24.23 -44.53 2.03
CA ALA A 13 25.08 -43.47 1.50
C ALA A 13 24.27 -42.39 0.76
N LEU A 14 23.24 -42.77 0.00
CA LEU A 14 22.32 -41.83 -0.64
C LEU A 14 21.48 -41.04 0.38
N MET A 15 21.03 -41.68 1.46
CA MET A 15 20.34 -40.96 2.54
C MET A 15 21.26 -40.00 3.30
N MET A 16 22.55 -40.34 3.50
CA MET A 16 23.50 -39.42 4.12
C MET A 16 23.90 -38.25 3.22
N ILE A 17 23.83 -38.38 1.89
CA ILE A 17 24.00 -37.26 0.95
C ILE A 17 22.74 -36.37 0.90
N SER A 18 21.55 -36.94 1.16
CA SER A 18 20.28 -36.20 1.26
C SER A 18 20.13 -35.41 2.57
N CYS A 19 20.93 -35.69 3.59
CA CYS A 19 21.00 -34.94 4.84
C CYS A 19 22.22 -34.02 4.88
N ARG A 20 22.61 -33.43 3.74
CA ARG A 20 23.45 -32.25 3.77
C ARG A 20 22.59 -31.14 4.36
N GLU A 21 22.86 -30.79 5.62
CA GLU A 21 22.33 -29.58 6.26
C GLU A 21 22.35 -28.47 5.23
N ARG A 22 21.15 -28.04 4.84
CA ARG A 22 20.96 -26.86 4.02
C ARG A 22 21.53 -25.75 4.88
N SER A 23 22.73 -25.29 4.55
CA SER A 23 23.41 -24.26 5.33
C SER A 23 22.44 -23.10 5.51
N GLU A 24 21.98 -22.92 6.74
CA GLU A 24 21.48 -21.65 7.21
C GLU A 24 22.54 -20.59 6.85
N ASP A 25 22.12 -19.46 6.29
CA ASP A 25 22.95 -18.35 5.76
C ASP A 25 23.34 -18.33 4.26
N GLU A 26 22.56 -18.93 3.36
CA GLU A 26 22.27 -18.14 2.15
C GLU A 26 21.25 -17.09 2.55
N LYS A 27 21.75 -15.95 3.06
CA LYS A 27 20.96 -14.72 3.17
C LYS A 27 20.32 -14.52 1.81
N ARG A 28 19.02 -14.81 1.70
CA ARG A 28 18.25 -14.42 0.53
C ARG A 28 18.54 -12.93 0.35
N PRO A 29 18.95 -12.48 -0.84
CA PRO A 29 19.18 -11.06 -1.04
C PRO A 29 17.93 -10.33 -0.56
N ASP A 30 18.11 -9.36 0.34
CA ASP A 30 17.01 -8.56 0.86
C ASP A 30 16.28 -7.97 -0.35
N PHE A 31 15.12 -8.55 -0.70
CA PHE A 31 14.37 -8.08 -1.84
C PHE A 31 13.89 -6.67 -1.48
N LEU A 32 14.25 -5.71 -2.31
CA LEU A 32 13.78 -4.33 -2.19
C LEU A 32 12.25 -4.36 -2.26
N ARG A 33 11.57 -4.05 -1.15
CA ARG A 33 10.10 -4.01 -1.12
C ARG A 33 9.61 -2.76 -1.84
N PHE A 34 10.21 -1.62 -1.50
CA PHE A 34 9.75 -0.33 -1.93
C PHE A 34 10.83 0.73 -1.67
N GLU A 35 11.18 1.54 -2.67
CA GLU A 35 12.03 2.73 -2.49
C GLU A 35 11.21 4.00 -2.72
N LYS A 36 11.33 4.94 -1.78
CA LYS A 36 10.75 6.28 -1.84
C LYS A 36 11.86 7.31 -1.98
N ILE A 37 11.78 8.27 -2.90
CA ILE A 37 12.72 9.40 -2.94
C ILE A 37 11.94 10.70 -2.88
N ASP A 38 12.02 11.41 -1.75
CA ASP A 38 11.52 12.76 -1.62
C ASP A 38 12.54 13.77 -2.18
N ARG A 39 12.11 14.74 -2.98
CA ARG A 39 12.90 15.86 -3.49
C ARG A 39 12.18 17.17 -3.21
N PHE A 40 12.80 18.09 -2.49
CA PHE A 40 12.23 19.39 -2.14
C PHE A 40 12.91 20.48 -2.96
N LYS A 41 12.15 21.30 -3.67
CA LYS A 41 12.66 22.53 -4.32
C LYS A 41 12.49 23.70 -3.35
N CYS A 42 13.58 24.39 -3.02
CA CYS A 42 13.57 25.53 -2.09
C CYS A 42 14.21 26.77 -2.73
N ASN A 43 13.64 27.96 -2.46
CA ASN A 43 14.23 29.23 -2.86
C ASN A 43 15.42 29.59 -1.96
N ILE A 44 16.48 30.15 -2.54
CA ILE A 44 17.61 30.69 -1.78
C ILE A 44 17.24 32.09 -1.26
N GLY A 45 17.32 32.28 0.06
CA GLY A 45 17.56 33.61 0.64
C GLY A 45 16.42 34.29 1.41
N GLU A 46 15.24 33.68 1.51
CA GLU A 46 14.19 34.20 2.40
C GLU A 46 13.71 33.10 3.35
N PRO A 47 13.47 33.41 4.65
CA PRO A 47 12.67 32.55 5.51
C PRO A 47 11.26 32.58 4.95
N ALA A 48 10.97 31.67 4.02
CA ALA A 48 9.63 31.50 3.50
C ALA A 48 8.75 30.94 4.62
N ASP A 49 7.54 31.48 4.76
CA ASP A 49 6.51 30.94 5.67
C ASP A 49 6.15 29.47 5.33
N LEU A 50 6.58 28.99 4.15
CA LEU A 50 6.38 27.64 3.64
C LEU A 50 7.75 26.96 3.40
N PRO A 51 7.97 25.72 3.88
CA PRO A 51 9.29 25.10 3.92
C PRO A 51 9.88 24.70 2.56
N TYR A 52 9.09 24.66 1.48
CA TYR A 52 9.51 24.33 0.11
C TYR A 52 8.50 24.86 -0.92
N GLN A 53 8.89 24.98 -2.19
CA GLN A 53 8.01 25.34 -3.31
C GLN A 53 7.24 24.12 -3.83
N SER A 54 7.95 23.03 -4.07
CA SER A 54 7.35 21.74 -4.41
C SER A 54 8.18 20.57 -3.88
N LYS A 55 7.50 19.44 -3.64
CA LYS A 55 8.05 18.17 -3.20
C LYS A 55 7.70 17.10 -4.24
N VAL A 56 8.71 16.51 -4.89
CA VAL A 56 8.55 15.35 -5.78
C VAL A 56 8.89 14.09 -5.01
N ILE A 57 8.02 13.08 -5.03
CA ILE A 57 8.23 11.79 -4.39
C ILE A 57 8.25 10.72 -5.46
N TYR A 58 9.36 10.00 -5.60
CA TYR A 58 9.45 8.82 -6.48
C TYR A 58 9.17 7.55 -5.69
N TYR A 59 8.52 6.60 -6.34
CA TYR A 59 8.18 5.26 -5.84
C TYR A 59 8.80 4.26 -6.80
N PHE A 60 9.55 3.29 -6.29
CA PHE A 60 10.14 2.22 -7.10
C PHE A 60 9.63 0.85 -6.66
N ASN A 61 9.45 -0.05 -7.63
CA ASN A 61 9.12 -1.45 -7.44
C ASN A 61 10.26 -2.33 -7.93
N ASN A 62 10.87 -3.10 -7.03
CA ASN A 62 12.00 -3.99 -7.35
C ASN A 62 13.12 -3.30 -8.16
N GLY A 63 13.42 -2.04 -7.82
CA GLY A 63 14.44 -1.22 -8.49
C GLY A 63 13.98 -0.48 -9.75
N LEU A 64 12.75 -0.71 -10.22
CA LEU A 64 12.17 -0.02 -11.38
C LEU A 64 11.23 1.11 -10.95
N PRO A 65 11.21 2.27 -11.63
CA PRO A 65 10.29 3.36 -11.30
C PRO A 65 8.82 2.91 -11.43
N HIS A 66 8.02 3.10 -10.39
CA HIS A 66 6.60 2.72 -10.41
C HIS A 66 5.68 3.94 -10.47
N ARG A 67 5.98 4.99 -9.70
CA ARG A 67 5.21 6.23 -9.66
C ARG A 67 6.11 7.39 -9.28
N TRP A 68 5.76 8.61 -9.66
CA TRP A 68 6.20 9.78 -8.91
C TRP A 68 5.06 10.79 -8.76
N ILE A 69 5.06 11.53 -7.66
CA ILE A 69 4.06 12.56 -7.37
C ILE A 69 4.75 13.86 -6.97
N GLU A 70 4.42 14.96 -7.63
CA GLU A 70 4.84 16.30 -7.24
C GLU A 70 3.69 16.98 -6.49
N ARG A 71 3.99 17.56 -5.33
CA ARG A 71 3.04 18.33 -4.50
C ARG A 71 3.61 19.70 -4.15
N ASP A 72 2.77 20.70 -3.97
CA ASP A 72 3.20 21.97 -3.37
C ASP A 72 3.33 21.88 -1.84
N SER A 73 3.72 22.97 -1.19
CA SER A 73 3.81 23.05 0.28
C SER A 73 2.49 22.90 1.03
N LEU A 74 1.35 23.07 0.34
CA LEU A 74 0.01 22.88 0.88
C LEU A 74 -0.48 21.43 0.66
N ARG A 75 0.40 20.54 0.17
CA ARG A 75 0.10 19.15 -0.20
C ARG A 75 -0.82 19.02 -1.42
N THR A 76 -1.08 20.10 -2.17
CA THR A 76 -1.81 20.03 -3.43
C THR A 76 -0.97 19.25 -4.44
N THR A 77 -1.54 18.21 -5.03
CA THR A 77 -0.89 17.46 -6.11
C THR A 77 -0.74 18.34 -7.34
N LEU A 78 0.51 18.60 -7.74
CA LEU A 78 0.92 19.30 -8.96
C LEU A 78 1.05 18.34 -10.14
N THR A 79 1.52 17.12 -9.92
CA THR A 79 1.58 16.08 -10.95
C THR A 79 1.55 14.71 -10.29
N ASP A 80 0.86 13.77 -10.89
CA ASP A 80 0.79 12.38 -10.42
C ASP A 80 1.04 11.44 -11.61
N PHE A 81 2.16 10.73 -11.61
CA PHE A 81 2.68 9.99 -12.76
C PHE A 81 2.93 8.53 -12.41
N PHE A 82 2.44 7.59 -13.22
CA PHE A 82 2.56 6.15 -13.02
C PHE A 82 3.22 5.50 -14.22
N TYR A 83 4.17 4.60 -13.99
CA TYR A 83 4.79 3.80 -15.04
C TYR A 83 3.99 2.51 -15.26
N ASN A 84 3.79 2.13 -16.52
CA ASN A 84 3.14 0.88 -16.90
C ASN A 84 4.18 -0.12 -17.39
N TYR A 85 4.02 -1.39 -17.01
CA TYR A 85 4.89 -2.51 -17.38
C TYR A 85 4.04 -3.68 -17.89
N ASN A 86 4.61 -4.54 -18.74
CA ASN A 86 4.02 -5.85 -19.07
C ASN A 86 4.40 -6.93 -18.03
N GLU A 87 3.94 -8.17 -18.26
CA GLU A 87 4.21 -9.33 -17.40
C GLU A 87 5.72 -9.64 -17.25
N ASP A 88 6.52 -9.26 -18.24
CA ASP A 88 7.98 -9.45 -18.27
C ASP A 88 8.76 -8.23 -17.72
N TRP A 89 8.08 -7.26 -17.09
CA TRP A 89 8.69 -6.03 -16.56
C TRP A 89 9.32 -5.10 -17.59
N ILE A 90 8.88 -5.19 -18.84
CA ILE A 90 9.22 -4.23 -19.89
C ILE A 90 8.25 -3.07 -19.81
N ARG A 91 8.76 -1.84 -19.74
CA ARG A 91 7.95 -0.61 -19.61
C ARG A 91 7.09 -0.44 -20.86
N THR A 92 5.77 -0.49 -20.74
CA THR A 92 4.84 -0.35 -21.88
C THR A 92 4.27 1.05 -22.02
N GLY A 93 4.47 1.92 -21.03
CA GLY A 93 4.04 3.30 -21.11
C GLY A 93 4.07 4.00 -19.76
N ALA A 94 3.20 4.99 -19.63
CA ALA A 94 2.89 5.66 -18.37
C ALA A 94 1.49 6.30 -18.44
N LYS A 95 0.96 6.72 -17.30
CA LYS A 95 -0.22 7.59 -17.21
C LYS A 95 0.07 8.72 -16.24
N TYR A 96 -0.42 9.93 -16.50
CA TYR A 96 -0.24 11.05 -15.57
C TYR A 96 -1.42 12.03 -15.57
N ARG A 97 -1.53 12.81 -14.49
CA ARG A 97 -2.52 13.90 -14.36
C ARG A 97 -1.92 15.13 -13.68
N GLU A 98 -2.39 16.30 -14.07
CA GLU A 98 -2.04 17.61 -13.54
C GLU A 98 -3.22 18.22 -12.75
N PRO A 99 -3.06 19.36 -12.05
CA PRO A 99 -4.10 19.91 -11.20
C PRO A 99 -5.30 20.36 -12.05
N GLY A 100 -6.48 19.84 -11.72
CA GLY A 100 -7.72 20.14 -12.44
C GLY A 100 -8.07 19.12 -13.52
N ASP A 101 -7.17 18.19 -13.84
CA ASP A 101 -7.47 17.08 -14.73
C ASP A 101 -8.40 16.08 -14.04
N LYS A 102 -9.46 15.70 -14.73
CA LYS A 102 -10.37 14.62 -14.28
C LYS A 102 -9.88 13.25 -14.71
N ASP A 103 -9.21 13.21 -15.87
CA ASP A 103 -8.78 11.99 -16.53
C ASP A 103 -7.25 11.98 -16.65
N TYR A 104 -6.68 10.78 -16.78
CA TYR A 104 -5.26 10.62 -17.01
C TYR A 104 -4.89 10.85 -18.48
N SER A 105 -3.83 11.61 -18.71
CA SER A 105 -3.07 11.57 -19.96
C SER A 105 -2.29 10.26 -20.04
N ILE A 106 -2.16 9.68 -21.24
CA ILE A 106 -1.55 8.37 -21.45
C ILE A 106 -0.30 8.51 -22.31
N GLU A 107 0.80 7.95 -21.83
CA GLU A 107 2.03 7.75 -22.58
C GLU A 107 2.10 6.27 -22.98
N ARG A 108 2.32 5.99 -24.27
CA ARG A 108 2.47 4.64 -24.81
C ARG A 108 3.88 4.45 -25.34
N LEU A 109 4.53 3.36 -24.94
CA LEU A 109 5.78 2.93 -25.54
C LEU A 109 5.50 1.88 -26.62
N VAL A 110 6.06 2.11 -27.80
CA VAL A 110 5.99 1.22 -28.95
C VAL A 110 7.41 0.76 -29.24
N TYR A 111 7.65 -0.52 -29.01
CA TYR A 111 8.89 -1.19 -29.39
C TYR A 111 8.77 -1.68 -30.83
N SER A 112 9.72 -1.32 -31.68
CA SER A 112 9.81 -1.91 -33.01
C SER A 112 10.41 -3.31 -32.90
N ALA A 113 9.76 -4.32 -33.48
CA ALA A 113 10.26 -5.69 -33.48
C ALA A 113 11.55 -5.85 -34.31
N ASP A 114 11.76 -4.96 -35.28
CA ASP A 114 12.80 -5.06 -36.30
C ASP A 114 13.82 -3.90 -36.26
N SER A 115 13.59 -2.86 -35.45
CA SER A 115 14.55 -1.77 -35.27
C SER A 115 14.94 -1.65 -33.81
N MET A 116 16.17 -1.19 -33.57
CA MET A 116 16.65 -0.80 -32.24
C MET A 116 15.96 0.48 -31.75
N GLU A 117 14.73 0.74 -32.20
CA GLU A 117 14.00 1.97 -31.93
C GLU A 117 12.91 1.75 -30.89
N VAL A 118 12.89 2.61 -29.89
CA VAL A 118 11.83 2.73 -28.89
C VAL A 118 11.10 4.03 -29.16
N THR A 119 9.83 3.95 -29.54
CA THR A 119 9.00 5.14 -29.74
C THR A 119 8.12 5.37 -28.53
N THR A 120 8.27 6.51 -27.86
CA THR A 120 7.33 7.00 -26.85
C THR A 120 6.32 7.92 -27.51
N GLU A 121 5.03 7.68 -27.33
CA GLU A 121 3.95 8.51 -27.83
C GLU A 121 3.15 9.07 -26.66
N TRP A 122 2.85 10.35 -26.69
CA TRP A 122 1.92 10.98 -25.75
C TRP A 122 0.57 11.18 -26.43
N LEU A 123 -0.46 10.65 -25.80
CA LEU A 123 -1.82 10.61 -26.32
C LEU A 123 -2.70 11.55 -25.48
N ASP A 124 -3.56 12.31 -26.16
CA ASP A 124 -4.60 13.08 -25.48
C ASP A 124 -5.74 12.17 -24.98
N ALA A 125 -6.74 12.77 -24.31
CA ALA A 125 -7.90 12.06 -23.78
C ALA A 125 -8.73 11.33 -24.86
N THR A 126 -8.56 11.65 -26.15
CA THR A 126 -9.23 10.99 -27.27
C THR A 126 -8.39 9.84 -27.88
N GLY A 127 -7.15 9.66 -27.40
CA GLY A 127 -6.19 8.69 -27.94
C GLY A 127 -5.40 9.21 -29.14
N GLN A 128 -5.44 10.51 -29.43
CA GLN A 128 -4.67 11.10 -30.52
C GLN A 128 -3.25 11.43 -30.05
N VAL A 129 -2.24 10.99 -30.81
CA VAL A 129 -0.84 11.33 -30.54
C VAL A 129 -0.58 12.80 -30.87
N TYR A 130 -0.13 13.57 -29.88
CA TYR A 130 0.24 14.98 -30.06
C TYR A 130 1.75 15.24 -29.89
N TYR A 131 2.47 14.28 -29.31
CA TYR A 131 3.93 14.32 -29.14
C TYR A 131 4.52 12.93 -29.26
N ARG A 132 5.72 12.82 -29.85
CA ARG A 132 6.45 11.56 -30.01
C ARG A 132 7.94 11.75 -29.70
N MET A 133 8.55 10.78 -29.05
CA MET A 133 10.00 10.63 -28.90
C MET A 133 10.38 9.31 -29.55
N VAL A 134 11.39 9.31 -30.41
CA VAL A 134 11.93 8.10 -31.06
C VAL A 134 13.37 7.95 -30.59
N GLU A 135 13.62 6.97 -29.74
CA GLU A 135 14.96 6.60 -29.29
C GLU A 135 15.52 5.50 -30.18
N GLU A 136 16.66 5.71 -30.79
CA GLU A 136 17.48 4.67 -31.43
C GLU A 136 18.46 4.11 -30.39
N HIS A 137 18.66 2.80 -30.37
CA HIS A 137 19.54 2.08 -29.44
C HIS A 137 20.65 1.33 -30.19
N ASN A 138 21.76 1.06 -29.50
CA ASN A 138 22.83 0.20 -29.99
C ASN A 138 22.52 -1.29 -29.72
N GLU A 139 23.36 -2.22 -30.22
CA GLU A 139 23.22 -3.67 -30.05
C GLU A 139 23.08 -4.15 -28.59
N ASN A 140 23.54 -3.36 -27.62
CA ASN A 140 23.45 -3.65 -26.19
C ASN A 140 22.15 -3.13 -25.55
N GLY A 141 21.33 -2.37 -26.29
CA GLY A 141 20.12 -1.74 -25.81
C GLY A 141 20.32 -0.37 -25.19
N ASP A 142 21.50 0.26 -25.32
CA ASP A 142 21.72 1.62 -24.82
C ASP A 142 21.24 2.65 -25.85
N PRO A 143 20.58 3.74 -25.45
CA PRO A 143 20.15 4.78 -26.37
C PRO A 143 21.36 5.47 -27.01
N ILE A 144 21.31 5.70 -28.32
CA ILE A 144 22.31 6.41 -29.14
C ILE A 144 21.78 7.72 -29.70
N VAL A 145 20.47 7.81 -30.00
CA VAL A 145 19.82 9.04 -30.50
C VAL A 145 18.40 9.10 -29.94
N ALA A 146 17.89 10.28 -29.58
CA ALA A 146 16.48 10.50 -29.25
C ALA A 146 15.93 11.66 -30.07
N SER A 147 14.92 11.43 -30.91
CA SER A 147 14.25 12.44 -31.74
C SER A 147 12.88 12.79 -31.17
N PHE A 148 12.62 14.05 -30.88
CA PHE A 148 11.35 14.56 -30.39
C PHE A 148 10.56 15.20 -31.54
N ILE A 149 9.32 14.80 -31.73
CA ILE A 149 8.43 15.20 -32.83
C ILE A 149 7.08 15.57 -32.23
N GLY A 150 6.82 16.87 -32.10
CA GLY A 150 5.56 17.43 -31.63
C GLY A 150 4.73 18.08 -32.72
N ASP A 151 3.55 18.55 -32.32
CA ASP A 151 2.70 19.43 -33.12
C ASP A 151 3.29 20.87 -33.23
N GLU A 152 2.50 21.80 -33.77
CA GLU A 152 2.90 23.21 -33.95
C GLU A 152 3.26 23.91 -32.62
N LEU A 153 2.78 23.42 -31.47
CA LEU A 153 3.05 23.98 -30.15
C LEU A 153 4.36 23.41 -29.56
N HIS A 154 4.64 22.14 -29.78
CA HIS A 154 5.71 21.41 -29.08
C HIS A 154 7.02 21.30 -29.88
N GLY A 155 7.01 21.50 -31.20
CA GLY A 155 8.21 21.59 -32.03
C GLY A 155 8.95 20.26 -32.29
N ARG A 156 10.17 20.33 -32.83
CA ARG A 156 11.02 19.15 -33.13
C ARG A 156 12.43 19.32 -32.56
N ASP A 157 12.97 18.28 -31.94
CA ASP A 157 14.32 18.27 -31.36
C ASP A 157 15.03 16.92 -31.56
N THR A 158 16.35 16.84 -31.39
CA THR A 158 17.11 15.58 -31.46
C THR A 158 18.35 15.61 -30.56
N VAL A 159 18.58 14.53 -29.82
CA VAL A 159 19.69 14.33 -28.89
C VAL A 159 20.51 13.11 -29.32
N THR A 160 21.83 13.12 -29.12
CA THR A 160 22.74 11.99 -29.40
C THR A 160 23.53 11.64 -28.14
N TYR A 161 23.75 10.34 -27.92
CA TYR A 161 24.41 9.77 -26.75
C TYR A 161 25.77 9.17 -27.16
N THR A 162 26.78 9.26 -26.28
CA THR A 162 28.10 8.62 -26.45
C THR A 162 28.31 7.43 -25.52
N GLU A 163 29.40 6.68 -25.74
CA GLU A 163 29.83 5.55 -24.90
C GLU A 163 30.03 5.92 -23.41
N GLU A 164 30.30 7.19 -23.09
CA GLU A 164 30.44 7.70 -21.71
C GLU A 164 29.12 8.25 -21.12
N GLY A 165 28.01 8.14 -21.86
CA GLY A 165 26.74 8.81 -21.58
C GLY A 165 26.53 10.05 -22.46
N PHE A 166 25.75 11.03 -22.02
CA PHE A 166 25.44 12.23 -22.81
C PHE A 166 26.70 13.03 -23.20
N GLU A 167 26.99 13.19 -24.50
CA GLU A 167 28.10 14.03 -24.97
C GLU A 167 27.75 15.54 -24.95
N ASN A 168 26.47 15.86 -25.08
CA ASN A 168 26.00 17.25 -25.13
C ASN A 168 24.83 17.47 -24.16
N ARG A 169 25.01 18.45 -23.28
CA ARG A 169 24.00 18.96 -22.34
C ARG A 169 22.74 19.36 -23.13
N ILE A 170 21.58 18.81 -22.79
CA ILE A 170 20.30 19.28 -23.32
C ILE A 170 20.10 20.73 -22.88
N PHE A 171 20.05 21.66 -23.83
CA PHE A 171 19.68 23.04 -23.60
C PHE A 171 18.21 23.21 -23.97
N PHE A 172 17.33 23.35 -22.98
CA PHE A 172 16.02 23.93 -23.24
C PHE A 172 16.22 25.42 -23.43
N THR A 173 16.21 25.85 -24.69
CA THR A 173 16.07 27.27 -25.02
C THR A 173 14.59 27.50 -25.20
N ASN A 174 13.94 28.17 -24.24
CA ASN A 174 12.57 28.60 -24.50
C ASN A 174 12.54 29.56 -25.70
N VAL A 175 11.35 29.91 -26.20
CA VAL A 175 11.18 30.83 -27.33
C VAL A 175 11.81 32.23 -27.12
N TYR A 176 12.39 32.50 -25.94
CA TYR A 176 13.06 33.74 -25.55
C TYR A 176 14.59 33.61 -25.36
N GLY A 177 15.21 32.46 -25.64
CA GLY A 177 16.68 32.37 -25.65
C GLY A 177 17.37 32.08 -24.31
N LYS A 178 16.62 31.76 -23.23
CA LYS A 178 17.24 31.51 -21.90
C LYS A 178 17.77 30.07 -21.80
N VAL A 179 19.02 29.94 -21.36
CA VAL A 179 19.78 28.68 -21.25
C VAL A 179 19.96 28.29 -19.77
N PHE A 180 19.79 27.00 -19.43
CA PHE A 180 19.98 26.46 -18.07
C PHE A 180 20.95 25.27 -18.05
N ASN A 181 21.97 25.28 -17.15
CA ASN A 181 22.57 24.18 -16.35
C ASN A 181 24.10 24.25 -16.15
N ASP A 182 24.48 24.42 -14.88
CA ASP A 182 25.62 23.77 -14.23
C ASP A 182 25.07 23.13 -12.94
N ARG A 183 25.44 21.88 -12.64
CA ARG A 183 24.90 21.13 -11.48
C ARG A 183 26.04 20.64 -10.59
N SER A 184 25.93 20.87 -9.29
CA SER A 184 26.81 20.25 -8.30
C SER A 184 26.02 19.70 -7.12
N PHE A 185 26.56 18.71 -6.42
CA PHE A 185 25.93 18.04 -5.29
C PHE A 185 26.80 18.17 -4.04
N GLU A 186 26.16 18.43 -2.91
CA GLU A 186 26.74 18.44 -1.57
C GLU A 186 25.96 17.43 -0.72
N TYR A 187 26.63 16.37 -0.26
CA TYR A 187 26.00 15.37 0.60
C TYR A 187 25.93 15.91 2.03
N ILE A 188 24.73 16.01 2.58
CA ILE A 188 24.46 16.53 3.93
C ILE A 188 24.61 15.41 4.95
N SER A 189 23.93 14.29 4.72
CA SER A 189 23.91 13.17 5.65
C SER A 189 23.65 11.84 4.93
N ILE A 190 24.12 10.76 5.55
CA ILE A 190 23.90 9.36 5.18
C ILE A 190 23.75 8.62 6.51
N ASN A 191 22.81 7.69 6.63
CA ASN A 191 22.71 6.91 7.85
C ASN A 191 23.74 5.78 7.93
N GLU A 192 23.74 5.09 9.07
CA GLU A 192 24.68 4.01 9.38
C GLU A 192 24.61 2.85 8.39
N ASN A 193 23.46 2.63 7.76
CA ASN A 193 23.23 1.56 6.80
C ASN A 193 23.47 1.98 5.33
N GLY A 194 23.70 3.26 5.05
CA GLY A 194 23.85 3.79 3.69
C GLY A 194 22.59 3.68 2.82
N ASP A 195 21.44 3.38 3.42
CA ASP A 195 20.17 3.14 2.73
C ASP A 195 19.34 4.41 2.57
N TRP A 196 19.68 5.49 3.27
CA TRP A 196 19.22 6.83 2.92
C TRP A 196 20.36 7.85 2.86
N THR A 197 20.18 8.83 1.99
CA THR A 197 21.06 9.99 1.85
C THR A 197 20.24 11.26 1.74
N GLU A 198 20.69 12.30 2.44
CA GLU A 198 20.29 13.67 2.22
C GLU A 198 21.39 14.39 1.44
N ARG A 199 21.02 15.03 0.33
CA ARG A 199 21.96 15.85 -0.46
C ARG A 199 21.31 17.13 -0.92
N LYS A 200 22.11 18.19 -0.98
CA LYS A 200 21.79 19.46 -1.59
C LYS A 200 22.34 19.48 -3.01
N LYS A 201 21.47 19.70 -3.99
CA LYS A 201 21.86 19.91 -5.37
C LYS A 201 21.77 21.40 -5.67
N TRP A 202 22.86 21.95 -6.19
CA TRP A 202 22.97 23.30 -6.68
C TRP A 202 22.76 23.30 -8.18
N MET A 203 21.86 24.15 -8.65
CA MET A 203 21.72 24.47 -10.06
C MET A 203 22.15 25.94 -10.24
N GLY A 204 22.88 26.26 -11.30
CA GLY A 204 23.41 27.61 -11.56
C GLY A 204 22.36 28.74 -11.58
N ASP A 205 21.09 28.40 -11.51
CA ASP A 205 19.89 29.23 -11.43
C ASP A 205 19.15 29.10 -10.08
N THR A 206 19.75 29.60 -8.99
CA THR A 206 19.06 30.01 -7.73
C THR A 206 18.20 28.99 -6.96
N LEU A 207 18.07 27.75 -7.40
CA LEU A 207 17.25 26.73 -6.75
C LEU A 207 18.12 25.73 -6.00
N ASN A 208 17.79 25.51 -4.73
CA ASN A 208 18.30 24.37 -3.96
C ASN A 208 17.31 23.21 -4.09
N GLU A 209 17.82 22.01 -4.37
CA GLU A 209 17.04 20.78 -4.30
C GLU A 209 17.59 19.91 -3.15
N ILE A 210 16.76 19.60 -2.14
CA ILE A 210 17.08 18.64 -1.08
C ILE A 210 16.48 17.29 -1.49
N GLN A 211 17.29 16.25 -1.58
CA GLN A 211 16.80 14.89 -1.86
C GLN A 211 16.95 14.01 -0.62
N LYS A 212 15.87 13.37 -0.18
CA LYS A 212 15.85 12.32 0.85
C LYS A 212 15.40 11.01 0.21
N ARG A 213 16.27 10.00 0.19
CA ARG A 213 15.98 8.65 -0.34
C ARG A 213 15.64 7.71 0.80
N THR A 214 14.46 7.12 0.91
CA THR A 214 14.11 6.10 1.90
C THR A 214 13.97 4.74 1.21
N ILE A 215 14.78 3.76 1.59
CA ILE A 215 14.70 2.40 1.05
C ILE A 215 14.06 1.48 2.09
N ASN A 216 12.99 0.79 1.72
CA ASN A 216 12.33 -0.20 2.58
C ASN A 216 12.65 -1.61 2.07
N TYR A 217 13.35 -2.38 2.91
CA TYR A 217 13.67 -3.78 2.62
C TYR A 217 12.63 -4.72 3.25
N TRP A 218 12.44 -5.90 2.65
CA TRP A 218 11.73 -6.98 3.33
C TRP A 218 12.46 -7.36 4.63
N GLY A 219 11.73 -7.42 5.76
CA GLY A 219 12.25 -7.93 7.03
C GLY A 219 13.25 -7.04 7.78
N LYS A 220 13.60 -5.86 7.26
CA LYS A 220 14.22 -4.82 8.09
C LYS A 220 13.10 -3.95 8.66
N GLU A 221 12.75 -4.28 9.89
CA GLU A 221 11.82 -3.53 10.71
C GLU A 221 12.30 -2.08 10.80
N ASN A 222 11.51 -1.14 10.28
CA ASN A 222 11.72 0.26 10.61
C ASN A 222 11.35 0.42 12.10
N GLU A 223 12.23 1.02 12.90
CA GLU A 223 12.10 1.13 14.36
C GLU A 223 10.92 2.02 14.85
N SER A 224 9.95 2.36 13.99
CA SER A 224 8.84 3.24 14.34
C SER A 224 7.56 2.87 13.60
N SER A 225 6.42 3.30 14.15
CA SER A 225 5.17 3.39 13.40
C SER A 225 5.35 4.30 12.18
N GLN A 226 4.79 3.90 11.05
CA GLN A 226 4.90 4.63 9.78
C GLN A 226 3.57 4.62 9.05
N ILE A 227 3.28 5.72 8.36
CA ILE A 227 2.14 5.80 7.43
C ILE A 227 2.30 4.72 6.37
N PHE A 228 1.28 3.89 6.24
CA PHE A 228 1.23 2.75 5.36
C PHE A 228 1.10 3.21 3.91
N TYR A 229 2.15 2.96 3.11
CA TYR A 229 2.17 3.32 1.68
C TYR A 229 1.76 4.79 1.43
N ASP A 230 2.34 5.74 2.19
CA ASP A 230 2.09 7.19 2.05
C ASP A 230 2.16 7.62 0.58
N GLY A 231 1.08 8.26 0.12
CA GLY A 231 0.87 8.76 -1.23
C GLY A 231 0.22 7.75 -2.16
N VAL A 232 0.27 6.44 -1.87
CA VAL A 232 -0.29 5.35 -2.69
C VAL A 232 -1.59 4.83 -2.10
N VAL A 233 -1.56 4.39 -0.84
CA VAL A 233 -2.74 3.95 -0.10
C VAL A 233 -3.19 5.06 0.84
N SER A 234 -2.30 5.58 1.68
CA SER A 234 -2.61 6.75 2.51
C SER A 234 -2.49 8.04 1.73
N THR A 235 -3.49 8.90 1.86
CA THR A 235 -3.64 10.15 1.10
C THR A 235 -3.86 11.32 2.05
N PRO A 236 -3.98 12.57 1.56
CA PRO A 236 -4.37 13.68 2.43
C PRO A 236 -5.82 13.64 2.93
N LEU A 237 -6.61 12.64 2.51
CA LEU A 237 -7.99 12.44 2.99
C LEU A 237 -7.98 11.48 4.17
N THR A 238 -9.06 11.48 4.95
CA THR A 238 -9.19 10.61 6.12
C THR A 238 -9.39 9.16 5.70
N GLU A 239 -8.56 8.24 6.21
CA GLU A 239 -8.70 6.80 6.02
C GLU A 239 -9.09 6.10 7.32
N ASN A 240 -10.33 5.60 7.40
CA ASN A 240 -10.95 5.29 8.69
C ASN A 240 -11.04 3.79 9.01
N LYS A 241 -11.13 2.91 8.03
CA LYS A 241 -11.17 1.45 8.30
C LYS A 241 -10.38 0.73 7.24
N LEU A 242 -9.65 -0.31 7.63
CA LEU A 242 -8.93 -1.20 6.73
C LEU A 242 -9.26 -2.67 7.00
N SER A 243 -9.10 -3.52 5.99
CA SER A 243 -9.19 -4.98 6.07
C SER A 243 -8.42 -5.60 4.91
N PHE A 244 -7.65 -6.64 5.19
CA PHE A 244 -6.95 -7.39 4.15
C PHE A 244 -7.59 -8.77 3.94
N ASP A 245 -7.39 -9.33 2.75
CA ASP A 245 -7.63 -10.77 2.52
C ASP A 245 -6.56 -11.62 3.22
N ALA A 246 -6.75 -12.95 3.26
CA ALA A 246 -5.82 -13.84 3.96
C ALA A 246 -4.43 -13.91 3.30
N SER A 247 -4.31 -13.49 2.04
CA SER A 247 -3.04 -13.45 1.33
C SER A 247 -2.23 -12.19 1.64
N GLY A 248 -2.87 -11.16 2.19
CA GLY A 248 -2.31 -9.82 2.37
C GLY A 248 -2.08 -9.09 1.03
N ASN A 249 -2.73 -9.54 -0.05
CA ASN A 249 -2.59 -8.92 -1.37
C ASN A 249 -3.78 -8.04 -1.73
N THR A 250 -4.95 -8.26 -1.16
CA THR A 250 -6.10 -7.36 -1.35
C THR A 250 -6.29 -6.56 -0.08
N LEU A 251 -6.31 -5.24 -0.20
CA LEU A 251 -6.66 -4.31 0.85
C LEU A 251 -7.96 -3.61 0.48
N VAL A 252 -8.96 -3.67 1.35
CA VAL A 252 -10.12 -2.77 1.30
C VAL A 252 -10.07 -1.80 2.46
N PHE A 253 -10.49 -0.57 2.20
CA PHE A 253 -10.52 0.46 3.22
C PHE A 253 -11.58 1.52 2.91
N THR A 254 -11.89 2.38 3.87
CA THR A 254 -12.77 3.54 3.65
C THR A 254 -11.95 4.82 3.64
N ARG A 255 -12.32 5.75 2.76
CA ARG A 255 -11.70 7.08 2.64
C ARG A 255 -12.76 8.16 2.45
N GLY A 256 -12.61 9.30 3.12
CA GLY A 256 -13.55 10.42 3.03
C GLY A 256 -12.93 11.78 3.36
N GLU A 257 -13.64 12.86 3.05
CA GLU A 257 -13.28 14.20 3.53
C GLU A 257 -13.52 14.33 5.04
N ASP A 258 -14.48 13.57 5.57
CA ASP A 258 -14.76 13.44 6.98
C ASP A 258 -15.21 12.01 7.33
N TRP A 259 -15.43 11.77 8.63
CA TRP A 259 -15.81 10.45 9.14
C TRP A 259 -17.29 10.10 8.88
N GLU A 260 -18.14 11.05 8.49
CA GLU A 260 -19.56 10.84 8.20
C GLU A 260 -19.79 10.36 6.75
N ILE A 261 -19.02 10.90 5.80
CA ILE A 261 -19.16 10.64 4.37
C ILE A 261 -17.88 9.98 3.84
N GLN A 262 -17.88 8.65 3.87
CA GLN A 262 -16.75 7.85 3.42
C GLN A 262 -17.15 6.96 2.24
N GLN A 263 -16.22 6.71 1.33
CA GLN A 263 -16.37 5.80 0.21
C GLN A 263 -15.44 4.60 0.39
N ALA A 264 -15.88 3.42 -0.06
CA ALA A 264 -15.03 2.24 -0.02
C ALA A 264 -14.02 2.21 -1.18
N TYR A 265 -12.78 1.85 -0.87
CA TYR A 265 -11.67 1.71 -1.81
C TYR A 265 -11.08 0.30 -1.72
N ILE A 266 -10.50 -0.15 -2.83
CA ILE A 266 -9.74 -1.38 -2.93
C ILE A 266 -8.37 -1.07 -3.52
N SER A 267 -7.32 -1.67 -2.97
CA SER A 267 -5.97 -1.66 -3.52
C SER A 267 -5.46 -3.09 -3.61
N ILE A 268 -4.83 -3.43 -4.74
CA ILE A 268 -4.33 -4.77 -5.02
C ILE A 268 -2.81 -4.74 -4.99
N LYS A 269 -2.21 -5.73 -4.37
CA LYS A 269 -0.76 -5.89 -4.32
C LYS A 269 -0.29 -6.62 -5.56
N GLU A 270 0.25 -5.87 -6.50
CA GLU A 270 0.85 -6.39 -7.70
C GLU A 270 2.37 -6.41 -7.54
N HIS A 271 2.94 -7.60 -7.69
CA HIS A 271 4.38 -7.81 -7.56
C HIS A 271 4.98 -7.29 -6.25
N GLY A 272 4.23 -7.40 -5.15
CA GLY A 272 4.71 -7.01 -3.82
C GLY A 272 4.41 -5.56 -3.42
N ILE A 273 3.83 -4.75 -4.30
CA ILE A 273 3.46 -3.34 -4.06
C ILE A 273 1.97 -3.14 -4.27
N PHE A 274 1.34 -2.42 -3.35
CA PHE A 274 -0.06 -2.00 -3.50
C PHE A 274 -0.21 -0.98 -4.65
N THR A 275 -1.16 -1.24 -5.54
CA THR A 275 -1.54 -0.36 -6.64
C THR A 275 -2.29 0.87 -6.13
N GLU A 276 -2.48 1.87 -6.99
CA GLU A 276 -3.37 2.99 -6.71
C GLU A 276 -4.76 2.47 -6.33
N SER A 277 -5.24 2.87 -5.15
CA SER A 277 -6.56 2.49 -4.67
C SER A 277 -7.67 2.95 -5.61
N GLN A 278 -8.59 2.06 -5.97
CA GLN A 278 -9.75 2.37 -6.79
C GLN A 278 -11.02 2.38 -5.92
N PRO A 279 -11.98 3.28 -6.16
CA PRO A 279 -13.27 3.20 -5.48
C PRO A 279 -13.97 1.89 -5.85
N ILE A 280 -14.66 1.27 -4.91
CA ILE A 280 -15.48 0.09 -5.17
C ILE A 280 -16.84 0.56 -5.69
N PRO A 281 -17.24 0.25 -6.94
CA PRO A 281 -18.48 0.76 -7.52
C PRO A 281 -19.71 0.38 -6.68
N GLY A 282 -20.59 1.34 -6.44
CA GLY A 282 -21.84 1.13 -5.69
C GLY A 282 -21.69 1.17 -4.16
N LEU A 283 -20.48 1.37 -3.64
CA LEU A 283 -20.20 1.47 -2.21
C LEU A 283 -19.87 2.90 -1.78
N ASP A 284 -20.87 3.76 -1.87
CA ASP A 284 -20.83 5.14 -1.37
C ASP A 284 -21.39 5.22 0.07
N SER A 285 -20.90 6.14 0.88
CA SER A 285 -21.32 6.35 2.28
C SER A 285 -21.12 5.12 3.19
N VAL A 286 -20.03 4.39 2.99
CA VAL A 286 -19.67 3.22 3.79
C VAL A 286 -18.98 3.66 5.07
N TYR A 287 -19.60 3.36 6.21
CA TYR A 287 -19.01 3.65 7.50
C TYR A 287 -17.85 2.72 7.85
N ASN A 288 -18.04 1.41 7.69
CA ASN A 288 -17.00 0.39 7.93
C ASN A 288 -17.08 -0.70 6.87
N ILE A 289 -15.94 -1.31 6.55
CA ILE A 289 -15.83 -2.40 5.59
C ILE A 289 -14.87 -3.49 6.09
N SER A 290 -15.13 -4.74 5.70
CA SER A 290 -14.21 -5.86 5.84
C SER A 290 -14.30 -6.76 4.60
N ILE A 291 -13.20 -7.43 4.27
CA ILE A 291 -13.11 -8.37 3.15
C ILE A 291 -12.88 -9.80 3.68
N SER A 292 -13.48 -10.77 3.02
CA SER A 292 -13.31 -12.19 3.31
C SER A 292 -11.88 -12.68 3.05
N PRO A 293 -11.46 -13.79 3.68
CA PRO A 293 -10.16 -14.42 3.41
C PRO A 293 -9.86 -14.69 1.93
N SER A 294 -10.85 -15.07 1.14
CA SER A 294 -10.70 -15.32 -0.31
C SER A 294 -10.62 -14.06 -1.17
N GLY A 295 -10.89 -12.88 -0.61
CA GLY A 295 -11.01 -11.63 -1.37
C GLY A 295 -12.32 -11.46 -2.16
N ASN A 296 -13.24 -12.44 -2.12
CA ASN A 296 -14.43 -12.45 -2.99
C ASN A 296 -15.72 -11.97 -2.32
N ARG A 297 -15.67 -11.50 -1.07
CA ARG A 297 -16.84 -11.00 -0.35
C ARG A 297 -16.45 -9.84 0.53
N THR A 298 -17.29 -8.82 0.58
CA THR A 298 -17.18 -7.75 1.58
C THR A 298 -18.42 -7.69 2.44
N LEU A 299 -18.22 -7.41 3.72
CA LEU A 299 -19.27 -7.03 4.65
C LEU A 299 -19.03 -5.57 5.03
N TYR A 300 -20.06 -4.75 4.97
CA TYR A 300 -19.93 -3.33 5.24
C TYR A 300 -21.17 -2.78 5.93
N SER A 301 -21.00 -1.63 6.58
CA SER A 301 -22.08 -0.95 7.28
C SER A 301 -22.30 0.44 6.71
N VAL A 302 -23.56 0.84 6.58
CA VAL A 302 -23.99 2.19 6.20
C VAL A 302 -24.61 2.86 7.40
N ARG A 303 -24.19 4.08 7.73
CA ARG A 303 -24.79 4.86 8.83
C ARG A 303 -26.23 5.25 8.45
N THR A 304 -27.15 5.09 9.40
CA THR A 304 -28.51 5.61 9.31
C THR A 304 -28.85 6.40 10.57
N ASP A 305 -29.97 7.11 10.58
CA ASP A 305 -30.43 7.90 11.73
C ASP A 305 -30.68 7.07 13.00
N ASN A 306 -30.90 5.76 12.87
CA ASN A 306 -31.16 4.88 14.00
C ASN A 306 -29.92 4.03 14.31
N ASP A 307 -29.63 3.09 13.43
CA ASP A 307 -28.71 1.99 13.64
C ASP A 307 -27.98 1.72 12.33
N PRO A 308 -26.67 1.38 12.34
CA PRO A 308 -25.97 1.04 11.12
C PRO A 308 -26.63 -0.15 10.42
N GLU A 309 -26.93 0.00 9.13
CA GLU A 309 -27.38 -1.11 8.31
C GLU A 309 -26.19 -1.94 7.86
N VAL A 310 -26.33 -3.26 7.93
CA VAL A 310 -25.33 -4.25 7.53
C VAL A 310 -25.66 -4.78 6.15
N TRP A 311 -24.67 -4.76 5.28
CA TRP A 311 -24.77 -5.15 3.88
C TRP A 311 -23.65 -6.10 3.51
N VAL A 312 -23.94 -7.03 2.61
CA VAL A 312 -22.95 -7.92 2.02
C VAL A 312 -22.90 -7.73 0.51
N MET A 313 -21.69 -7.79 -0.04
CA MET A 313 -21.46 -7.78 -1.48
C MET A 313 -20.51 -8.92 -1.85
N GLU A 314 -20.82 -9.62 -2.95
CA GLU A 314 -19.99 -10.72 -3.45
C GLU A 314 -19.34 -10.33 -4.77
N LYS A 315 -18.09 -10.71 -4.95
CA LYS A 315 -17.34 -10.65 -6.20
C LYS A 315 -17.45 -11.99 -6.92
N LEU A 316 -17.77 -11.95 -8.20
CA LEU A 316 -17.78 -13.14 -9.06
C LEU A 316 -16.85 -12.89 -10.24
N ILE A 317 -15.74 -13.62 -10.27
CA ILE A 317 -14.61 -13.36 -11.19
C ILE A 317 -14.06 -11.95 -10.88
N ASP A 318 -14.37 -10.95 -11.72
CA ASP A 318 -13.86 -9.59 -11.63
C ASP A 318 -14.94 -8.53 -11.44
N GLU A 319 -16.19 -8.95 -11.21
CA GLU A 319 -17.32 -8.05 -11.04
C GLU A 319 -17.96 -8.21 -9.67
N TRP A 320 -18.19 -7.07 -9.00
CA TRP A 320 -18.99 -7.00 -7.79
C TRP A 320 -20.47 -7.08 -8.14
N LYS A 321 -21.22 -7.93 -7.44
CA LYS A 321 -22.67 -8.04 -7.57
C LYS A 321 -23.39 -6.92 -6.84
N GLU A 322 -24.69 -6.80 -7.13
CA GLU A 322 -25.61 -5.98 -6.33
C GLU A 322 -25.55 -6.35 -4.84
N PRO A 323 -25.39 -5.36 -3.95
CA PRO A 323 -25.37 -5.60 -2.51
C PRO A 323 -26.69 -6.13 -1.96
N VAL A 324 -26.60 -6.91 -0.87
CA VAL A 324 -27.75 -7.46 -0.14
C VAL A 324 -27.81 -6.86 1.27
N ASN A 325 -28.94 -6.23 1.60
CA ASN A 325 -29.19 -5.65 2.92
C ASN A 325 -29.56 -6.75 3.95
N LEU A 326 -28.60 -7.11 4.80
CA LEU A 326 -28.77 -8.12 5.83
C LEU A 326 -29.60 -7.61 7.01
N THR A 327 -29.58 -6.30 7.29
CA THR A 327 -30.43 -5.70 8.33
C THR A 327 -31.91 -5.92 8.03
N SER A 328 -32.35 -5.66 6.80
CA SER A 328 -33.74 -5.84 6.40
C SER A 328 -34.18 -7.32 6.45
N ALA A 329 -33.27 -8.24 6.13
CA ALA A 329 -33.53 -9.68 6.07
C ALA A 329 -33.56 -10.33 7.47
N ASN A 330 -32.69 -9.89 8.38
CA ASN A 330 -32.41 -10.59 9.65
C ASN A 330 -32.55 -9.71 10.89
N LYS A 331 -32.90 -8.42 10.75
CA LYS A 331 -32.95 -7.43 11.84
C LYS A 331 -31.62 -7.30 12.59
N VAL A 332 -30.50 -7.48 11.87
CA VAL A 332 -29.15 -7.29 12.42
C VAL A 332 -28.74 -5.83 12.27
N SER A 333 -28.23 -5.23 13.32
CA SER A 333 -27.51 -3.95 13.29
C SER A 333 -26.09 -4.21 13.78
N GLY A 334 -25.10 -3.58 13.16
CA GLY A 334 -23.71 -3.79 13.53
C GLY A 334 -22.72 -3.05 12.64
N GLY A 335 -21.46 -3.13 13.03
CA GLY A 335 -20.35 -2.47 12.34
C GLY A 335 -19.05 -3.16 12.68
N TYR A 336 -17.94 -2.57 12.24
CA TYR A 336 -16.58 -3.03 12.55
C TYR A 336 -16.42 -4.54 12.43
N PHE A 337 -16.47 -5.05 11.20
CA PHE A 337 -16.45 -6.48 10.94
C PHE A 337 -15.03 -7.03 10.84
N HIS A 338 -14.89 -8.31 11.16
CA HIS A 338 -13.79 -9.18 10.78
C HIS A 338 -14.33 -10.52 10.28
N LEU A 339 -14.16 -10.78 8.99
CA LEU A 339 -14.47 -12.08 8.40
C LEU A 339 -13.29 -13.03 8.65
N TYR A 340 -13.37 -13.81 9.74
CA TYR A 340 -12.32 -14.78 10.10
C TYR A 340 -12.27 -15.93 9.11
N THR A 341 -13.44 -16.45 8.72
CA THR A 341 -13.60 -17.36 7.58
C THR A 341 -14.58 -16.76 6.58
N GLU A 342 -14.89 -17.48 5.50
CA GLU A 342 -15.96 -17.07 4.59
C GLU A 342 -17.30 -16.91 5.30
N ASN A 343 -17.55 -17.68 6.36
CA ASN A 343 -18.85 -17.73 7.04
C ASN A 343 -18.79 -17.32 8.50
N GLU A 344 -17.63 -17.36 9.17
CA GLU A 344 -17.48 -16.98 10.57
C GLU A 344 -17.02 -15.54 10.70
N ILE A 345 -17.77 -14.75 11.47
CA ILE A 345 -17.62 -13.31 11.56
C ILE A 345 -17.55 -12.89 13.02
N TYR A 346 -16.68 -11.92 13.31
CA TYR A 346 -16.60 -11.22 14.59
C TYR A 346 -16.92 -9.74 14.34
N PHE A 347 -17.82 -9.14 15.13
CA PHE A 347 -18.25 -7.78 14.85
C PHE A 347 -18.86 -7.09 16.07
N TYR A 348 -18.99 -5.77 15.97
CA TYR A 348 -19.64 -4.91 16.94
C TYR A 348 -21.16 -4.92 16.76
N VAL A 349 -21.91 -4.92 17.86
CA VAL A 349 -23.35 -4.63 17.90
C VAL A 349 -23.65 -3.49 18.88
N PRO A 350 -24.69 -2.66 18.64
CA PRO A 350 -25.04 -1.53 19.52
C PRO A 350 -25.76 -1.96 20.82
N LEU A 351 -25.41 -3.12 21.37
CA LEU A 351 -25.87 -3.57 22.69
C LEU A 351 -24.89 -3.08 23.75
N ASN A 352 -25.37 -2.68 24.94
CA ASN A 352 -24.53 -2.24 26.08
C ASN A 352 -23.46 -1.19 25.69
N HIS A 353 -23.81 -0.21 24.85
CA HIS A 353 -22.89 0.81 24.30
C HIS A 353 -21.84 0.29 23.32
N GLY A 354 -21.77 -1.02 23.09
CA GLY A 354 -20.90 -1.64 22.09
C GLY A 354 -20.32 -2.95 22.55
N ASP A 355 -21.01 -4.04 22.24
CA ASP A 355 -20.53 -5.39 22.56
C ASP A 355 -19.93 -6.05 21.30
N LEU A 356 -18.89 -6.85 21.49
CA LEU A 356 -18.40 -7.79 20.50
C LEU A 356 -19.22 -9.08 20.53
N VAL A 357 -19.58 -9.56 19.35
CA VAL A 357 -20.30 -10.82 19.14
C VAL A 357 -19.62 -11.64 18.05
N SER A 358 -19.91 -12.94 18.05
CA SER A 358 -19.67 -13.81 16.90
C SER A 358 -20.92 -13.89 16.02
N GLY A 359 -20.77 -14.31 14.77
CA GLY A 359 -21.89 -14.58 13.88
C GLY A 359 -21.53 -15.53 12.75
N LYS A 360 -22.57 -16.06 12.11
CA LYS A 360 -22.44 -16.93 10.93
C LYS A 360 -23.19 -16.35 9.74
N LEU A 361 -22.49 -16.22 8.62
CA LEU A 361 -23.08 -15.83 7.35
C LEU A 361 -23.33 -17.07 6.49
N GLU A 362 -24.59 -17.48 6.38
CA GLU A 362 -25.01 -18.66 5.62
C GLU A 362 -26.23 -18.33 4.77
N ASN A 363 -26.21 -18.73 3.48
CA ASN A 363 -27.34 -18.54 2.56
C ASN A 363 -27.86 -17.09 2.48
N GLY A 364 -26.95 -16.11 2.51
CA GLY A 364 -27.29 -14.69 2.45
C GLY A 364 -27.95 -14.15 3.73
N LYS A 365 -27.76 -14.82 4.86
CA LYS A 365 -28.28 -14.43 6.17
C LYS A 365 -27.16 -14.39 7.19
N LEU A 366 -27.11 -13.32 7.97
CA LEU A 366 -26.23 -13.21 9.13
C LEU A 366 -27.00 -13.60 10.38
N ASP A 367 -26.64 -14.75 10.95
CA ASP A 367 -27.15 -15.21 12.23
C ASP A 367 -26.18 -14.77 13.32
N ILE A 368 -26.65 -13.90 14.22
CA ILE A 368 -25.86 -13.45 15.37
C ILE A 368 -25.68 -14.64 16.32
N GLY A 369 -24.44 -14.96 16.61
CA GLY A 369 -24.02 -16.05 17.49
C GLY A 369 -23.95 -15.61 18.95
N GLU A 370 -22.97 -16.17 19.65
CA GLU A 370 -22.76 -15.91 21.07
C GLU A 370 -22.14 -14.53 21.30
N SER A 371 -22.61 -13.86 22.36
CA SER A 371 -21.94 -12.69 22.91
C SER A 371 -20.56 -13.08 23.41
N LEU A 372 -19.57 -12.23 23.18
CA LEU A 372 -18.22 -12.42 23.66
C LEU A 372 -18.04 -11.71 25.00
N ASP A 373 -18.91 -12.04 25.96
CA ASP A 373 -19.00 -11.40 27.28
C ASP A 373 -17.66 -11.33 28.02
N PHE A 374 -16.75 -12.26 27.73
CA PHE A 374 -15.41 -12.27 28.29
C PHE A 374 -14.57 -11.04 27.89
N PHE A 375 -14.78 -10.47 26.70
CA PHE A 375 -14.08 -9.27 26.21
C PHE A 375 -14.84 -7.97 26.49
N ASN A 376 -16.15 -8.05 26.67
CA ASN A 376 -17.04 -6.89 26.75
C ASN A 376 -17.01 -6.25 28.14
N THR A 377 -16.72 -4.95 28.18
CA THR A 377 -16.62 -4.21 29.43
C THR A 377 -17.95 -3.54 29.73
N LYS A 378 -18.34 -3.54 31.00
CA LYS A 378 -19.54 -2.82 31.41
C LYS A 378 -19.39 -1.32 31.14
N ASN A 379 -20.32 -0.75 30.35
CA ASN A 379 -20.31 0.63 29.86
C ASN A 379 -19.13 0.98 28.92
N GLY A 380 -18.30 0.01 28.56
CA GLY A 380 -17.30 0.17 27.52
C GLY A 380 -17.93 -0.01 26.14
N THR A 381 -17.23 0.47 25.12
CA THR A 381 -17.51 0.16 23.73
C THR A 381 -16.34 -0.67 23.21
N GLU A 382 -16.56 -1.96 22.95
CA GLU A 382 -15.61 -2.82 22.27
C GLU A 382 -15.96 -2.96 20.78
N PHE A 383 -14.98 -2.71 19.91
CA PHE A 383 -15.18 -2.67 18.46
C PHE A 383 -13.90 -2.99 17.70
N SER A 384 -13.98 -3.04 16.36
CA SER A 384 -12.85 -3.42 15.48
C SER A 384 -12.14 -4.70 15.90
N PRO A 385 -12.86 -5.83 16.05
CA PRO A 385 -12.24 -7.11 16.33
C PRO A 385 -11.33 -7.54 15.18
N PHE A 386 -10.34 -8.34 15.51
CA PHE A 386 -9.47 -9.09 14.60
C PHE A 386 -9.15 -10.43 15.27
N MET A 387 -9.56 -11.52 14.63
CA MET A 387 -9.26 -12.89 15.06
C MET A 387 -8.03 -13.39 14.31
N GLY A 388 -6.98 -13.69 15.06
CA GLY A 388 -5.74 -14.28 14.55
C GLY A 388 -5.93 -15.71 14.05
N ARG A 389 -4.95 -16.20 13.31
CA ARG A 389 -4.98 -17.55 12.72
C ARG A 389 -5.19 -18.62 13.78
N ASP A 390 -5.95 -19.66 13.43
CA ASP A 390 -6.29 -20.81 14.30
C ASP A 390 -6.84 -20.36 15.68
N LYS A 391 -7.47 -19.17 15.70
CA LYS A 391 -7.94 -18.43 16.89
C LYS A 391 -6.91 -18.35 18.01
N ARG A 392 -5.62 -18.18 17.69
CA ARG A 392 -4.53 -18.14 18.70
C ARG A 392 -4.51 -16.86 19.53
N TYR A 393 -4.99 -15.77 18.95
CA TYR A 393 -5.12 -14.48 19.62
C TYR A 393 -6.32 -13.71 19.06
N PHE A 394 -6.84 -12.77 19.84
CA PHE A 394 -7.93 -11.89 19.47
C PHE A 394 -7.56 -10.46 19.84
N VAL A 395 -7.52 -9.58 18.83
CA VAL A 395 -7.26 -8.14 19.01
C VAL A 395 -8.57 -7.39 18.85
N PHE A 396 -8.81 -6.37 19.66
CA PHE A 396 -9.96 -5.48 19.53
C PHE A 396 -9.62 -4.09 20.04
N THR A 397 -10.43 -3.10 19.68
CA THR A 397 -10.35 -1.75 20.23
C THR A 397 -11.38 -1.60 21.35
N ARG A 398 -10.99 -0.96 22.45
CA ARG A 398 -11.89 -0.55 23.52
C ARG A 398 -11.91 0.97 23.63
N TYR A 399 -13.09 1.53 23.91
CA TYR A 399 -13.26 2.91 24.32
C TYR A 399 -14.14 2.96 25.57
N LEU A 400 -13.62 3.54 26.65
CA LEU A 400 -14.38 3.88 27.85
C LEU A 400 -14.18 5.35 28.16
N GLU A 401 -15.25 6.13 28.13
CA GLU A 401 -15.18 7.58 28.35
C GLU A 401 -14.60 7.89 29.74
N GLY A 402 -13.58 8.75 29.78
CA GLY A 402 -12.94 9.19 31.02
C GLY A 402 -11.90 8.23 31.62
N ASP A 403 -11.62 7.09 30.97
CA ASP A 403 -10.61 6.12 31.43
C ASP A 403 -9.60 5.80 30.31
N PRO A 404 -8.47 6.53 30.23
CA PRO A 404 -7.44 6.30 29.21
C PRO A 404 -6.80 4.91 29.26
N ASP A 405 -6.80 4.25 30.41
CA ASP A 405 -6.26 2.88 30.54
C ASP A 405 -7.20 1.85 29.89
N GLN A 406 -8.45 2.25 29.63
CA GLN A 406 -9.48 1.47 28.93
C GLN A 406 -9.73 2.01 27.50
N GLN A 407 -8.78 2.75 26.93
CA GLN A 407 -8.82 3.24 25.56
C GLN A 407 -7.63 2.73 24.76
N GLY A 408 -7.89 2.08 23.61
CA GLY A 408 -6.86 1.64 22.67
C GLY A 408 -7.05 0.20 22.21
N PHE A 409 -5.97 -0.41 21.73
CA PHE A 409 -5.96 -1.80 21.30
C PHE A 409 -5.71 -2.73 22.49
N PHE A 410 -6.47 -3.82 22.52
CA PHE A 410 -6.37 -4.90 23.50
C PHE A 410 -6.16 -6.22 22.77
N ILE A 411 -5.40 -7.12 23.38
CA ILE A 411 -5.14 -8.47 22.88
C ILE A 411 -5.42 -9.51 23.97
N SER A 412 -6.07 -10.60 23.59
CA SER A 412 -6.22 -11.80 24.41
C SER A 412 -5.66 -13.02 23.68
N TYR A 413 -5.09 -13.97 24.41
CA TYR A 413 -4.47 -15.16 23.87
C TYR A 413 -5.30 -16.41 24.17
N ASN A 414 -5.52 -17.24 23.17
CA ASN A 414 -6.18 -18.53 23.34
C ASN A 414 -5.16 -19.59 23.78
N ARG A 415 -5.42 -20.21 24.93
CA ARG A 415 -4.60 -21.31 25.49
C ARG A 415 -5.20 -22.69 25.20
N GLY A 416 -6.42 -22.72 24.67
CA GLY A 416 -7.14 -23.91 24.27
C GLY A 416 -6.96 -24.24 22.78
N GLU A 417 -7.92 -25.01 22.28
CA GLU A 417 -8.02 -25.40 20.87
C GLU A 417 -8.88 -24.39 20.10
N GLU A 418 -8.85 -24.41 18.77
CA GLU A 418 -9.63 -23.48 17.94
C GLU A 418 -11.16 -23.60 18.18
N ASN A 419 -11.65 -24.84 18.36
CA ASN A 419 -13.09 -25.10 18.56
C ASN A 419 -13.54 -24.99 20.03
N GLU A 420 -12.59 -24.92 20.95
CA GLU A 420 -12.82 -24.82 22.40
C GLU A 420 -11.81 -23.82 22.98
N PRO A 421 -11.96 -22.52 22.66
CA PRO A 421 -10.99 -21.53 23.06
C PRO A 421 -11.01 -21.28 24.57
N ASP A 422 -9.83 -21.14 25.16
CA ASP A 422 -9.59 -20.74 26.55
C ASP A 422 -8.84 -19.41 26.54
N TRP A 423 -9.60 -18.32 26.53
CA TRP A 423 -9.07 -16.96 26.39
C TRP A 423 -8.42 -16.47 27.69
N SER A 424 -7.20 -15.93 27.58
CA SER A 424 -6.56 -15.23 28.68
C SER A 424 -7.24 -13.89 28.94
N MET A 425 -7.07 -13.34 30.15
CA MET A 425 -7.40 -11.93 30.39
C MET A 425 -6.72 -11.05 29.33
N GLU A 426 -7.45 -10.06 28.84
CA GLU A 426 -6.98 -9.13 27.84
C GLU A 426 -5.85 -8.23 28.37
N GLN A 427 -5.00 -7.78 27.47
CA GLN A 427 -3.87 -6.90 27.75
C GLN A 427 -3.92 -5.73 26.78
N LYS A 428 -3.75 -4.51 27.29
CA LYS A 428 -3.60 -3.32 26.44
C LYS A 428 -2.25 -3.38 25.71
N ILE A 429 -2.23 -3.03 24.43
CA ILE A 429 -1.01 -2.87 23.64
C ILE A 429 -0.53 -1.42 23.82
N GLU A 430 0.32 -1.19 24.82
CA GLU A 430 0.72 0.16 25.26
C GLU A 430 1.58 0.92 24.23
N GLU A 431 2.20 0.19 23.32
CA GLU A 431 3.07 0.74 22.27
C GLU A 431 2.29 1.35 21.11
N LEU A 432 0.96 1.16 21.06
CA LEU A 432 0.08 1.75 20.04
C LEU A 432 -0.73 2.92 20.61
N PRO A 433 -0.93 3.99 19.82
CA PRO A 433 -1.88 5.04 20.18
C PRO A 433 -3.31 4.50 20.14
N TYR A 434 -4.26 5.32 20.61
CA TYR A 434 -5.67 5.05 20.35
C TYR A 434 -5.94 5.03 18.84
N GLY A 435 -6.61 4.00 18.39
CA GLY A 435 -6.92 3.75 16.99
C GLY A 435 -7.79 2.51 16.85
N TRP A 436 -8.10 2.13 15.62
CA TRP A 436 -8.90 0.96 15.33
C TRP A 436 -8.52 0.31 13.99
N GLY A 437 -9.28 -0.70 13.58
CA GLY A 437 -9.02 -1.40 12.32
C GLY A 437 -7.78 -2.29 12.33
N ALA A 438 -7.51 -2.98 13.45
CA ALA A 438 -6.36 -3.88 13.55
C ALA A 438 -6.36 -4.95 12.44
N PHE A 439 -5.20 -5.17 11.83
CA PHE A 439 -4.90 -6.35 11.02
C PHE A 439 -3.48 -6.82 11.30
N VAL A 440 -3.30 -8.12 11.52
CA VAL A 440 -2.00 -8.69 11.87
C VAL A 440 -1.53 -9.62 10.76
N SER A 441 -0.42 -9.27 10.11
CA SER A 441 0.24 -10.08 9.10
C SER A 441 1.41 -10.83 9.72
N GLU A 442 1.14 -12.03 10.24
CA GLU A 442 2.17 -12.91 10.83
C GLU A 442 3.31 -13.22 9.86
N LYS A 443 2.98 -13.40 8.57
CA LYS A 443 3.97 -13.66 7.51
C LYS A 443 4.92 -12.49 7.30
N GLU A 444 4.44 -11.26 7.42
CA GLU A 444 5.25 -10.06 7.21
C GLU A 444 5.82 -9.50 8.52
N GLY A 445 5.38 -10.00 9.67
CA GLY A 445 5.75 -9.45 10.98
C GLY A 445 5.21 -8.05 11.21
N LEU A 446 4.06 -7.69 10.62
CA LEU A 446 3.48 -6.35 10.68
C LEU A 446 2.09 -6.32 11.33
N PHE A 447 1.85 -5.27 12.10
CA PHE A 447 0.55 -4.86 12.62
C PHE A 447 0.10 -3.60 11.88
N TYR A 448 -1.12 -3.61 11.37
CA TYR A 448 -1.72 -2.51 10.61
C TYR A 448 -2.89 -1.93 11.39
N TYR A 449 -3.05 -0.60 11.36
CA TYR A 449 -4.14 0.08 12.03
C TYR A 449 -4.43 1.46 11.42
N THR A 450 -5.45 2.15 11.92
CA THR A 450 -5.76 3.55 11.61
C THR A 450 -6.06 4.33 12.89
N ASP A 451 -5.72 5.61 12.91
CA ASP A 451 -6.12 6.57 13.96
C ASP A 451 -7.36 7.40 13.57
N GLY A 452 -7.94 7.09 12.40
CA GLY A 452 -9.04 7.82 11.78
C GLY A 452 -8.60 8.82 10.71
N GLU A 453 -7.32 9.17 10.65
CA GLU A 453 -6.76 10.10 9.66
C GLU A 453 -5.95 9.33 8.62
N ASP A 454 -4.99 8.51 9.05
CA ASP A 454 -4.07 7.76 8.19
C ASP A 454 -4.13 6.26 8.48
N LEU A 455 -3.65 5.45 7.53
CA LEU A 455 -3.34 4.04 7.77
C LEU A 455 -1.89 3.92 8.22
N TYR A 456 -1.62 3.05 9.17
CA TYR A 456 -0.30 2.84 9.75
C TYR A 456 0.12 1.38 9.70
N GLN A 457 1.42 1.16 9.72
CA GLN A 457 2.04 -0.15 9.95
C GLN A 457 3.11 -0.05 11.03
N VAL A 458 3.22 -1.09 11.86
CA VAL A 458 4.23 -1.24 12.92
C VAL A 458 4.76 -2.66 12.92
N PRO A 459 6.08 -2.88 13.04
CA PRO A 459 6.62 -4.22 13.31
C PRO A 459 6.06 -4.81 14.61
N ILE A 460 5.61 -6.06 14.55
CA ILE A 460 5.06 -6.78 15.70
C ILE A 460 6.09 -6.90 16.83
N SER A 461 7.38 -7.02 16.49
CA SER A 461 8.49 -7.07 17.44
C SER A 461 8.56 -5.87 18.39
N LEU A 462 8.01 -4.71 17.97
CA LEU A 462 7.96 -3.48 18.76
C LEU A 462 6.74 -3.42 19.68
N LEU A 463 5.77 -4.32 19.54
CA LEU A 463 4.49 -4.25 20.26
C LEU A 463 4.45 -5.12 21.53
N ASN A 464 5.56 -5.78 21.88
CA ASN A 464 5.65 -6.67 23.04
C ASN A 464 4.51 -7.72 23.11
N ILE A 465 3.99 -8.15 21.95
CA ILE A 465 2.96 -9.19 21.81
C ILE A 465 3.58 -10.50 21.33
N SER A 466 2.97 -11.62 21.71
CA SER A 466 3.42 -12.97 21.32
C SER A 466 2.40 -13.61 20.38
N LEU A 467 2.74 -13.74 19.10
CA LEU A 467 1.86 -14.37 18.11
C LEU A 467 2.06 -15.87 18.00
#